data_AF-A0A060YYJ6-F1
#
_entry.id   AF-A0A060YYJ6-F1
#
_cell.length_a   1.000
_cell.length_b   1.000
_cell.length_c   1.000
_cell.angle_alpha   90.00
_cell.angle_beta   90.00
_cell.angle_gamma   90.00
#
_symmetry.space_group_name_H-M   'P 1'
#
loop_
_entity.id
_entity.type
_entity.pdbx_description
1 polymer ?
#
loop_
_entity_poly.entity_id
_entity_poly.type
_entity_poly.pdbx_seq_one_letter_code
_entity_poly.pdbx_strand_id
1 'polypeptide(L)'
;MGASKQLSNDLKTKIVQHSGLEEGFKKLSLRFKLSVSTVRNIVRKWKTTGTVLVKARSGWPSKISERQRMVRTVKNSPQTTSKDLQHHLAADGVTVHRSTIQRTLHKEKLYGRVMRKKPFLHTRHKQSRLRYANAHLDKPASFWNKVLWTDETKIELFGHNKGWRQNNPAFHEKHLLPTVKFGGGSIMLWGCVASDGTGNLVKVEGRMDSTQYQQILGNNVEESVTKSKLRRAGYFNKTTTQNTAQNLPGHLCRGTSTMFWNGHPSPQT
;
A
#
# COMPACT_ATOMS: atom_id res chain seq x y z
N MET A 1 -33.95 -40.45 8.72
CA MET A 1 -34.28 -40.63 7.29
C MET A 1 -33.30 -39.84 6.43
N GLY A 2 -32.39 -40.51 5.73
CA GLY A 2 -31.44 -39.86 4.83
C GLY A 2 -32.11 -39.34 3.55
N ALA A 3 -31.63 -38.24 3.00
CA ALA A 3 -32.19 -37.66 1.78
C ALA A 3 -31.98 -38.59 0.58
N SER A 4 -33.06 -39.01 -0.08
CA SER A 4 -33.01 -39.77 -1.34
C SER A 4 -32.36 -38.94 -2.45
N LYS A 5 -31.64 -39.60 -3.36
CA LYS A 5 -30.99 -38.97 -4.52
C LYS A 5 -31.98 -38.11 -5.31
N GLN A 6 -31.54 -36.91 -5.66
CA GLN A 6 -32.38 -35.93 -6.33
C GLN A 6 -32.63 -36.33 -7.81
N LEU A 7 -33.86 -36.18 -8.28
CA LEU A 7 -34.22 -36.40 -9.69
C LEU A 7 -33.54 -35.38 -10.61
N SER A 8 -33.12 -35.84 -11.79
CA SER A 8 -32.56 -34.98 -12.84
C SER A 8 -33.53 -33.88 -13.26
N ASN A 9 -33.00 -32.72 -13.62
CA ASN A 9 -33.81 -31.59 -14.09
C ASN A 9 -34.50 -31.90 -15.42
N ASP A 10 -33.84 -32.65 -16.31
CA ASP A 10 -34.42 -33.11 -17.59
C ASP A 10 -35.64 -34.03 -17.38
N LEU A 11 -35.58 -34.87 -16.34
CA LEU A 11 -36.70 -35.75 -16.02
C LEU A 11 -37.88 -34.93 -15.45
N LYS A 12 -37.60 -33.88 -14.67
CA LYS A 12 -38.65 -32.97 -14.16
C LYS A 12 -39.29 -32.15 -15.27
N THR A 13 -38.51 -31.65 -16.25
CA THR A 13 -39.06 -30.89 -17.40
C THR A 13 -39.97 -31.77 -18.23
N LYS A 14 -39.58 -33.02 -18.54
CA LYS A 14 -40.43 -33.98 -19.26
C LYS A 14 -41.76 -34.23 -18.53
N ILE A 15 -41.73 -34.42 -17.21
CA ILE A 15 -42.95 -34.60 -16.41
C ILE A 15 -43.87 -33.38 -16.50
N VAL A 16 -43.31 -32.17 -16.41
CA VAL A 16 -44.08 -30.92 -16.52
C VAL A 16 -44.70 -30.79 -17.91
N GLN A 17 -43.93 -31.07 -18.98
CA GLN A 17 -44.42 -31.04 -20.37
C GLN A 17 -45.60 -32.00 -20.57
N HIS A 18 -45.46 -33.27 -20.16
CA HIS A 18 -46.55 -34.25 -20.30
C HIS A 18 -47.77 -33.92 -19.42
N SER A 19 -47.58 -33.26 -18.28
CA SER A 19 -48.70 -32.77 -17.48
C SER A 19 -49.47 -31.63 -18.14
N GLY A 20 -48.83 -30.87 -19.03
CA GLY A 20 -49.46 -29.83 -19.85
C GLY A 20 -50.27 -30.40 -21.02
N LEU A 21 -50.02 -31.65 -21.41
CA LEU A 21 -50.77 -32.39 -22.44
C LEU A 21 -51.96 -33.18 -21.83
N GLU A 22 -52.43 -32.79 -20.64
CA GLU A 22 -53.54 -33.41 -19.90
C GLU A 22 -53.38 -34.91 -19.54
N GLU A 23 -52.14 -35.43 -19.52
CA GLU A 23 -51.90 -36.79 -19.02
C GLU A 23 -52.10 -36.86 -17.48
N GLY A 24 -52.97 -37.76 -17.03
CA GLY A 24 -53.25 -37.96 -15.61
C GLY A 24 -52.04 -38.46 -14.79
N PHE A 25 -51.93 -38.02 -13.52
CA PHE A 25 -50.75 -38.29 -12.67
C PHE A 25 -50.41 -39.78 -12.47
N LYS A 26 -51.40 -40.69 -12.50
CA LYS A 26 -51.17 -42.14 -12.43
C LYS A 26 -50.43 -42.67 -13.67
N LYS A 27 -50.78 -42.15 -14.86
CA LYS A 27 -50.16 -42.51 -16.14
C LYS A 27 -48.71 -42.02 -16.19
N LEU A 28 -48.46 -40.79 -15.73
CA LEU A 28 -47.11 -40.22 -15.60
C LEU A 28 -46.25 -40.99 -14.59
N SER A 29 -46.83 -41.39 -13.46
CA SER A 29 -46.16 -42.21 -12.44
C SER A 29 -45.67 -43.54 -13.01
N LEU A 30 -46.52 -44.24 -13.78
CA LEU A 30 -46.16 -45.50 -14.43
C LEU A 30 -45.08 -45.30 -15.51
N ARG A 31 -45.23 -44.27 -16.35
CA ARG A 31 -44.30 -43.95 -17.45
C ARG A 31 -42.90 -43.61 -16.97
N PHE A 32 -42.79 -42.78 -15.93
CA PHE A 32 -41.50 -42.32 -15.40
C PHE A 32 -40.97 -43.18 -14.24
N LYS A 33 -41.69 -44.25 -13.85
CA LYS A 33 -41.35 -45.13 -12.71
C LYS A 33 -41.10 -44.35 -11.41
N LEU A 34 -41.94 -43.35 -11.14
CA LEU A 34 -41.90 -42.53 -9.93
C LEU A 34 -43.18 -42.69 -9.15
N SER A 35 -43.15 -42.45 -7.84
CA SER A 35 -44.37 -42.38 -7.05
C SER A 35 -45.30 -41.23 -7.51
N VAL A 36 -46.61 -41.47 -7.46
CA VAL A 36 -47.63 -40.46 -7.80
C VAL A 36 -47.45 -39.18 -6.96
N SER A 37 -47.03 -39.30 -5.69
CA SER A 37 -46.75 -38.17 -4.81
C SER A 37 -45.58 -37.30 -5.32
N THR A 38 -44.51 -37.93 -5.83
CA THR A 38 -43.37 -37.21 -6.41
C THR A 38 -43.76 -36.45 -7.67
N VAL A 39 -44.50 -37.09 -8.59
CA VAL A 39 -45.02 -36.45 -9.81
C VAL A 39 -45.90 -35.25 -9.45
N ARG A 40 -46.82 -35.43 -8.48
CA ARG A 40 -47.70 -34.36 -8.00
C ARG A 40 -46.92 -33.20 -7.37
N ASN A 41 -45.88 -33.47 -6.58
CA ASN A 41 -45.04 -32.44 -5.96
C ASN A 41 -44.24 -31.65 -7.01
N ILE A 42 -43.74 -32.32 -8.05
CA ILE A 42 -43.04 -31.66 -9.16
C ILE A 42 -43.98 -30.70 -9.89
N VAL A 43 -45.18 -31.17 -10.28
CA VAL A 43 -46.16 -30.35 -11.01
C VAL A 43 -46.67 -29.20 -10.14
N ARG A 44 -46.98 -29.45 -8.86
CA ARG A 44 -47.39 -28.40 -7.91
C ARG A 44 -46.32 -27.33 -7.76
N LYS A 45 -45.05 -27.73 -7.57
CA LYS A 45 -43.93 -26.79 -7.47
C LYS A 45 -43.76 -25.99 -8.76
N TRP A 46 -43.89 -26.61 -9.92
CA TRP A 46 -43.81 -25.90 -11.19
C TRP A 46 -44.94 -24.87 -11.35
N LYS A 47 -46.19 -25.23 -10.99
CA LYS A 47 -47.33 -24.31 -11.01
C LYS A 47 -47.13 -23.10 -10.09
N THR A 48 -46.47 -23.25 -8.95
CA THR A 48 -46.23 -22.14 -8.01
C THR A 48 -44.99 -21.31 -8.30
N THR A 49 -43.90 -21.94 -8.74
CA THR A 49 -42.58 -21.29 -8.88
C THR A 49 -42.15 -21.05 -10.32
N GLY A 50 -42.87 -21.60 -11.30
CA GLY A 50 -42.54 -21.56 -12.73
C GLY A 50 -41.27 -22.33 -13.12
N THR A 51 -40.57 -22.95 -12.16
CA THR A 51 -39.23 -23.51 -12.36
C THR A 51 -39.11 -24.94 -11.82
N VAL A 52 -38.43 -25.79 -12.59
CA VAL A 52 -38.07 -27.15 -12.16
C VAL A 52 -36.78 -27.16 -11.31
N LEU A 53 -36.02 -26.07 -11.36
CA LEU A 53 -34.74 -25.92 -10.66
C LEU A 53 -34.93 -25.96 -9.15
N VAL A 54 -33.94 -26.51 -8.47
CA VAL A 54 -33.93 -26.65 -7.02
C VAL A 54 -33.49 -25.32 -6.43
N LYS A 55 -34.29 -24.75 -5.52
CA LYS A 55 -33.91 -23.55 -4.79
C LYS A 55 -32.66 -23.86 -3.95
N ALA A 56 -31.67 -22.97 -4.01
CA ALA A 56 -30.52 -23.07 -3.14
C ALA A 56 -30.99 -23.10 -1.67
N ARG A 57 -30.43 -24.01 -0.88
CA ARG A 57 -30.71 -24.05 0.55
C ARG A 57 -30.16 -22.77 1.19
N SER A 58 -30.88 -22.21 2.16
CA SER A 58 -30.51 -20.98 2.87
C SER A 58 -29.17 -21.08 3.61
N GLY A 59 -28.65 -22.29 3.79
CA GLY A 59 -27.44 -22.54 4.55
C GLY A 59 -27.63 -22.28 6.04
N TRP A 60 -26.54 -22.38 6.80
CA TRP A 60 -26.54 -22.10 8.23
C TRP A 60 -26.42 -20.58 8.48
N PRO A 61 -27.21 -19.99 9.39
CA PRO A 61 -27.10 -18.57 9.74
C PRO A 61 -25.68 -18.21 10.22
N SER A 62 -25.14 -17.08 9.75
CA SER A 62 -23.84 -16.60 10.20
C SER A 62 -23.89 -16.22 11.70
N LYS A 63 -22.85 -16.59 12.47
CA LYS A 63 -22.69 -16.13 13.86
C LYS A 63 -22.45 -14.62 13.98
N ILE A 64 -21.87 -14.00 12.95
CA ILE A 64 -21.66 -12.55 12.91
C ILE A 64 -22.91 -11.95 12.25
N SER A 65 -23.80 -11.37 13.06
CA SER A 65 -25.02 -10.70 12.62
C SER A 65 -24.71 -9.30 12.06
N GLU A 66 -23.97 -8.49 12.82
CA GLU A 66 -23.61 -7.12 12.44
C GLU A 66 -22.34 -7.02 11.59
N ARG A 67 -22.31 -7.79 10.48
CA ARG A 67 -21.20 -7.74 9.52
C ARG A 67 -20.87 -6.32 9.06
N GLN A 68 -21.89 -5.51 8.82
CA GLN A 68 -21.73 -4.13 8.34
C GLN A 68 -21.04 -3.22 9.37
N ARG A 69 -21.33 -3.39 10.66
CA ARG A 69 -20.68 -2.63 11.73
C ARG A 69 -19.19 -2.94 11.77
N MET A 70 -18.82 -4.22 11.74
CA MET A 70 -17.41 -4.64 11.69
C MET A 70 -16.67 -4.06 10.47
N VAL A 71 -17.31 -4.04 9.31
CA VAL A 71 -16.73 -3.49 8.07
C VAL A 71 -16.53 -1.97 8.18
N ARG A 72 -17.49 -1.24 8.76
CA ARG A 72 -17.37 0.19 9.03
C ARG A 72 -16.22 0.49 9.99
N THR A 73 -16.07 -0.31 11.06
CA THR A 73 -14.96 -0.17 12.01
C THR A 73 -13.61 -0.27 11.31
N VAL A 74 -13.43 -1.28 10.45
CA VAL A 74 -12.17 -1.47 9.70
C VAL A 74 -11.94 -0.35 8.68
N LYS A 75 -12.99 0.18 8.05
CA LYS A 75 -12.86 1.30 7.10
C LYS A 75 -12.49 2.61 7.79
N ASN A 76 -13.06 2.88 8.96
CA ASN A 76 -12.77 4.09 9.74
C ASN A 76 -11.40 4.01 10.42
N SER A 77 -11.02 2.81 10.87
CA SER A 77 -9.75 2.53 11.54
C SER A 77 -9.02 1.37 10.86
N PRO A 78 -8.30 1.60 9.75
CA PRO A 78 -7.61 0.53 9.00
C PRO A 78 -6.51 -0.20 9.78
N GLN A 79 -6.11 0.34 10.94
CA GLN A 79 -5.11 -0.24 11.84
C GLN A 79 -5.69 -1.34 12.74
N THR A 80 -7.02 -1.44 12.84
CA THR A 80 -7.69 -2.42 13.69
C THR A 80 -7.35 -3.84 13.23
N THR A 81 -6.81 -4.64 14.14
CA THR A 81 -6.39 -6.00 13.82
C THR A 81 -7.55 -6.98 13.97
N SER A 82 -7.41 -8.17 13.35
CA SER A 82 -8.34 -9.29 13.57
C SER A 82 -8.51 -9.70 15.05
N LYS A 83 -7.50 -9.40 15.90
CA LYS A 83 -7.55 -9.71 17.33
C LYS A 83 -8.40 -8.65 18.05
N ASP A 84 -8.23 -7.38 17.72
CA ASP A 84 -9.04 -6.29 18.27
C ASP A 84 -10.53 -6.49 17.91
N LEU A 85 -10.81 -6.86 16.67
CA LEU A 85 -12.17 -7.22 16.24
C LEU A 85 -12.73 -8.41 17.02
N GLN A 86 -11.89 -9.39 17.37
CA GLN A 86 -12.32 -10.53 18.17
C GLN A 86 -12.69 -10.09 19.60
N HIS A 87 -11.89 -9.21 20.21
CA HIS A 87 -12.19 -8.65 21.53
C HIS A 87 -13.47 -7.81 21.52
N HIS A 88 -13.68 -6.98 20.49
CA HIS A 88 -14.92 -6.20 20.35
C HIS A 88 -16.14 -7.11 20.20
N LEU A 89 -16.06 -8.15 19.38
CA LEU A 89 -17.15 -9.11 19.21
C LEU A 89 -17.40 -9.92 20.49
N ALA A 90 -16.36 -10.28 21.23
CA ALA A 90 -16.51 -10.97 22.51
C ALA A 90 -17.20 -10.09 23.57
N ALA A 91 -16.92 -8.78 23.58
CA ALA A 91 -17.61 -7.81 24.44
C ALA A 91 -19.11 -7.70 24.09
N ASP A 92 -19.45 -7.83 22.81
CA ASP A 92 -20.84 -7.89 22.31
C ASP A 92 -21.49 -9.29 22.50
N GLY A 93 -20.84 -10.21 23.24
CA GLY A 93 -21.34 -11.57 23.50
C GLY A 93 -21.15 -12.58 22.36
N VAL A 94 -20.43 -12.21 21.30
CA VAL A 94 -20.22 -13.03 20.10
C VAL A 94 -18.83 -13.67 20.12
N THR A 95 -18.75 -14.93 20.55
CA THR A 95 -17.50 -15.71 20.53
C THR A 95 -17.24 -16.30 19.14
N VAL A 96 -16.25 -15.76 18.44
CA VAL A 96 -15.80 -16.24 17.12
C VAL A 96 -14.29 -16.39 17.06
N HIS A 97 -13.82 -17.33 16.24
CA HIS A 97 -12.41 -17.47 15.93
C HIS A 97 -11.95 -16.40 14.92
N ARG A 98 -10.67 -15.98 15.01
CA ARG A 98 -10.07 -14.97 14.13
C ARG A 98 -10.19 -15.31 12.64
N SER A 99 -10.12 -16.59 12.27
CA SER A 99 -10.28 -17.02 10.87
C SER A 99 -11.68 -16.72 10.32
N THR A 100 -12.72 -16.78 11.15
CA THR A 100 -14.10 -16.42 10.75
C THR A 100 -14.23 -14.93 10.47
N ILE A 101 -13.58 -14.09 11.29
CA ILE A 101 -13.49 -12.64 11.09
C ILE A 101 -12.78 -12.35 9.76
N GLN A 102 -11.61 -12.95 9.53
CA GLN A 102 -10.84 -12.78 8.29
C GLN A 102 -11.62 -13.22 7.05
N ARG A 103 -12.27 -14.39 7.07
CA ARG A 103 -13.13 -14.86 5.96
C ARG A 103 -14.25 -13.88 5.67
N THR A 104 -14.84 -13.29 6.71
CA THR A 104 -15.93 -12.33 6.56
C THR A 104 -15.46 -11.01 5.95
N LEU A 105 -14.26 -10.54 6.32
CA LEU A 105 -13.59 -9.38 5.72
C LEU A 105 -13.16 -9.65 4.27
N HIS A 106 -12.65 -10.85 3.97
CA HIS A 106 -12.27 -11.24 2.61
C HIS A 106 -13.47 -11.25 1.66
N LYS A 107 -14.66 -11.63 2.14
CA LYS A 107 -15.92 -11.48 1.37
C LYS A 107 -16.24 -10.03 1.01
N GLU A 108 -15.78 -9.05 1.80
CA GLU A 108 -15.85 -7.61 1.49
C GLU A 108 -14.63 -7.08 0.73
N LYS A 109 -13.74 -7.96 0.25
CA LYS A 109 -12.49 -7.58 -0.41
C LYS A 109 -11.55 -6.74 0.48
N LEU A 110 -11.67 -6.86 1.81
CA LEU A 110 -10.76 -6.25 2.77
C LEU A 110 -9.71 -7.28 3.19
N TYR A 111 -8.44 -6.95 3.01
CA TYR A 111 -7.33 -7.84 3.29
C TYR A 111 -6.28 -7.19 4.18
N GLY A 112 -5.70 -7.97 5.08
CA GLY A 112 -4.54 -7.54 5.86
C GLY A 112 -3.35 -7.25 4.94
N ARG A 113 -2.76 -6.06 5.08
CA ARG A 113 -1.55 -5.63 4.37
C ARG A 113 -0.64 -4.86 5.32
N VAL A 114 0.65 -4.89 5.04
CA VAL A 114 1.62 -4.07 5.78
C VAL A 114 1.45 -2.62 5.35
N MET A 115 1.17 -1.73 6.32
CA MET A 115 1.08 -0.30 6.07
C MET A 115 2.41 0.26 5.57
N ARG A 116 2.37 1.19 4.61
CA ARG A 116 3.56 1.85 4.09
C ARG A 116 4.08 2.85 5.12
N LYS A 117 5.37 2.76 5.44
CA LYS A 117 6.06 3.76 6.27
C LYS A 117 6.25 5.03 5.44
N LYS A 118 5.80 6.17 5.94
CA LYS A 118 6.01 7.49 5.36
C LYS A 118 6.46 8.44 6.48
N PRO A 119 7.36 9.41 6.19
CA PRO A 119 7.72 10.41 7.19
C PRO A 119 6.47 11.17 7.63
N PHE A 120 6.38 11.44 8.92
CA PHE A 120 5.26 12.20 9.47
C PHE A 120 5.39 13.67 9.06
N LEU A 121 4.36 14.20 8.41
CA LEU A 121 4.32 15.59 7.97
C LEU A 121 3.26 16.36 8.75
N HIS A 122 3.68 17.39 9.48
CA HIS A 122 2.77 18.37 10.06
C HIS A 122 2.00 19.13 8.97
N THR A 123 0.83 19.66 9.33
CA THR A 123 -0.06 20.41 8.43
C THR A 123 0.68 21.57 7.72
N ARG A 124 1.50 22.32 8.45
CA ARG A 124 2.34 23.39 7.88
C ARG A 124 3.28 22.91 6.77
N HIS A 125 3.89 21.72 6.94
CA HIS A 125 4.79 21.16 5.94
C HIS A 125 4.02 20.67 4.70
N LYS A 126 2.82 20.11 4.88
CA LYS A 126 1.95 19.72 3.76
C LYS A 126 1.57 20.93 2.91
N GLN A 127 1.15 22.02 3.56
CA GLN A 127 0.79 23.26 2.86
C GLN A 127 1.98 23.88 2.14
N SER A 128 3.15 23.95 2.78
CA SER A 128 4.38 24.46 2.15
C SER A 128 4.79 23.63 0.93
N ARG A 129 4.77 22.28 1.04
CA ARG A 129 5.06 21.38 -0.09
C ARG A 129 4.05 21.54 -1.23
N LEU A 130 2.76 21.70 -0.91
CA LEU A 130 1.72 21.91 -1.91
C LEU A 130 1.89 23.25 -2.64
N ARG A 131 2.17 24.33 -1.89
CA ARG A 131 2.47 25.65 -2.49
C ARG A 131 3.68 25.58 -3.40
N TYR A 132 4.76 24.92 -2.97
CA TYR A 132 5.95 24.73 -3.80
C TYR A 132 5.64 23.94 -5.07
N ALA A 133 4.90 22.83 -4.97
CA ALA A 133 4.51 22.02 -6.12
C ALA A 133 3.65 22.82 -7.11
N ASN A 134 2.64 23.56 -6.63
CA ASN A 134 1.80 24.38 -7.48
C ASN A 134 2.58 25.51 -8.17
N ALA A 135 3.50 26.18 -7.47
CA ALA A 135 4.32 27.25 -8.05
C ALA A 135 5.31 26.75 -9.12
N HIS A 136 5.63 25.46 -9.13
CA HIS A 136 6.57 24.84 -10.06
C HIS A 136 5.93 23.87 -11.05
N LEU A 137 4.61 23.69 -11.03
CA LEU A 137 3.89 22.71 -11.85
C LEU A 137 4.04 23.00 -13.35
N ASP A 138 3.88 24.27 -13.74
CA ASP A 138 3.90 24.72 -15.13
C ASP A 138 5.31 25.19 -15.60
N LYS A 139 6.36 24.88 -14.83
CA LYS A 139 7.71 25.28 -15.21
C LYS A 139 8.19 24.44 -16.39
N PRO A 140 8.74 25.07 -17.45
CA PRO A 140 9.21 24.36 -18.63
C PRO A 140 10.44 23.49 -18.29
N ALA A 141 10.71 22.47 -19.10
CA ALA A 141 11.90 21.64 -18.94
C ALA A 141 13.21 22.46 -18.92
N SER A 142 13.27 23.57 -19.67
CA SER A 142 14.41 24.49 -19.67
C SER A 142 14.70 25.14 -18.32
N PHE A 143 13.71 25.25 -17.44
CA PHE A 143 13.90 25.68 -16.05
C PHE A 143 14.57 24.57 -15.24
N TRP A 144 14.04 23.34 -15.31
CA TRP A 144 14.58 22.19 -14.58
C TRP A 144 15.99 21.81 -15.02
N ASN A 145 16.33 22.02 -16.30
CA ASN A 145 17.66 21.82 -16.84
C ASN A 145 18.71 22.81 -16.29
N LYS A 146 18.28 23.86 -15.59
CA LYS A 146 19.15 24.85 -14.93
C LYS A 146 19.25 24.64 -13.42
N VAL A 147 18.62 23.59 -12.89
CA VAL A 147 18.62 23.30 -11.46
C VAL A 147 19.78 22.38 -11.12
N LEU A 148 20.62 22.80 -10.18
CA LEU A 148 21.60 21.94 -9.53
C LEU A 148 20.98 21.44 -8.22
N TRP A 149 20.81 20.12 -8.13
CA TRP A 149 20.30 19.44 -6.94
C TRP A 149 21.47 19.03 -6.07
N THR A 150 21.39 19.28 -4.77
CA THR A 150 22.42 18.85 -3.81
C THR A 150 21.78 18.10 -2.66
N ASP A 151 22.45 17.06 -2.20
CA ASP A 151 22.02 16.32 -1.01
C ASP A 151 23.20 15.64 -0.32
N GLU A 152 22.96 15.24 0.92
CA GLU A 152 23.89 14.45 1.71
C GLU A 152 23.36 13.04 1.88
N THR A 153 24.22 12.04 1.68
CA THR A 153 23.87 10.64 1.89
C THR A 153 24.86 9.95 2.82
N LYS A 154 24.35 9.05 3.64
CA LYS A 154 25.15 8.17 4.50
C LYS A 154 25.04 6.76 3.94
N ILE A 155 26.16 6.21 3.50
CA ILE A 155 26.25 4.84 3.02
C ILE A 155 26.84 3.99 4.14
N GLU A 156 26.06 3.00 4.59
CA GLU A 156 26.48 2.05 5.63
C GLU A 156 27.19 0.85 4.98
N LEU A 157 28.36 0.48 5.49
CA LEU A 157 29.15 -0.63 4.94
C LEU A 157 28.49 -2.00 5.24
N PHE A 158 27.81 -2.12 6.38
CA PHE A 158 27.00 -3.29 6.73
C PHE A 158 25.52 -2.92 6.70
N GLY A 159 24.90 -3.12 5.54
CA GLY A 159 23.46 -2.86 5.35
C GLY A 159 22.55 -3.97 5.89
N HIS A 160 21.24 -3.77 5.74
CA HIS A 160 20.22 -4.75 6.12
C HIS A 160 20.18 -5.95 5.14
N ASN A 161 20.94 -7.00 5.43
CA ASN A 161 20.92 -8.22 4.64
C ASN A 161 19.77 -9.15 5.06
N LYS A 162 18.97 -9.60 4.09
CA LYS A 162 17.94 -10.62 4.29
C LYS A 162 18.46 -11.96 3.81
N GLY A 163 18.50 -12.95 4.70
CA GLY A 163 18.85 -14.33 4.37
C GLY A 163 17.62 -15.24 4.35
N TRP A 164 17.65 -16.27 3.50
CA TRP A 164 16.71 -17.39 3.56
C TRP A 164 17.22 -18.39 4.60
N ARG A 165 16.37 -18.80 5.55
CA ARG A 165 16.72 -19.81 6.55
C ARG A 165 15.60 -20.85 6.69
N GLN A 166 15.98 -22.12 6.81
CA GLN A 166 15.05 -23.17 7.23
C GLN A 166 14.64 -22.98 8.70
N ASN A 167 13.43 -23.44 9.05
CA ASN A 167 12.98 -23.46 10.44
C ASN A 167 13.92 -24.33 11.26
N ASN A 168 14.44 -23.75 12.36
CA ASN A 168 15.30 -24.42 13.35
C ASN A 168 16.64 -24.93 12.79
N PRO A 169 17.60 -24.02 12.51
CA PRO A 169 18.58 -23.66 13.55
C PRO A 169 19.01 -22.17 13.49
N ALA A 170 18.67 -21.42 14.54
CA ALA A 170 18.84 -19.97 14.55
C ALA A 170 20.24 -19.45 14.82
N PHE A 171 21.03 -20.25 15.52
CA PHE A 171 22.31 -19.82 16.07
C PHE A 171 23.50 -20.53 15.41
N HIS A 172 23.30 -21.24 14.30
CA HIS A 172 24.43 -21.71 13.51
C HIS A 172 25.13 -20.53 12.84
N GLU A 173 26.45 -20.50 12.93
CA GLU A 173 27.32 -19.44 12.41
C GLU A 173 27.03 -19.11 10.93
N LYS A 174 26.80 -20.13 10.09
CA LYS A 174 26.38 -19.98 8.68
C LYS A 174 25.06 -19.22 8.47
N HIS A 175 24.24 -19.06 9.51
CA HIS A 175 22.96 -18.35 9.49
C HIS A 175 22.98 -17.06 10.35
N LEU A 176 24.11 -16.75 10.98
CA LEU A 176 24.31 -15.54 11.74
C LEU A 176 24.98 -14.50 10.84
N LEU A 177 24.43 -13.30 10.82
CA LEU A 177 25.14 -12.15 10.28
C LEU A 177 25.98 -11.57 11.43
N PRO A 178 27.30 -11.38 11.26
CA PRO A 178 28.10 -10.67 12.24
C PRO A 178 27.50 -9.28 12.44
N THR A 179 27.14 -8.95 13.68
CA THR A 179 26.66 -7.62 14.07
C THR A 179 27.72 -6.98 14.95
N VAL A 180 28.22 -5.83 14.51
CA VAL A 180 29.17 -5.04 15.30
C VAL A 180 28.40 -4.09 16.20
N LYS A 181 28.67 -4.12 17.51
CA LYS A 181 27.95 -3.32 18.52
C LYS A 181 28.12 -1.81 18.29
N PHE A 182 29.28 -1.41 17.75
CA PHE A 182 29.61 -0.05 17.36
C PHE A 182 30.59 -0.15 16.17
N GLY A 183 30.31 0.47 15.03
CA GLY A 183 31.31 0.57 13.96
C GLY A 183 31.19 -0.48 12.86
N GLY A 184 30.02 -0.57 12.22
CA GLY A 184 29.97 -1.09 10.85
C GLY A 184 30.74 -0.20 9.88
N GLY A 185 31.05 1.03 10.25
CA GLY A 185 31.60 2.02 9.35
C GLY A 185 30.52 2.57 8.43
N SER A 186 30.53 3.87 8.24
CA SER A 186 29.68 4.53 7.26
C SER A 186 30.44 5.69 6.66
N ILE A 187 30.29 5.89 5.36
CA ILE A 187 30.80 7.08 4.69
C ILE A 187 29.65 8.06 4.51
N MET A 188 29.87 9.31 4.90
CA MET A 188 28.97 10.42 4.60
C MET A 188 29.51 11.13 3.37
N LEU A 189 28.64 11.33 2.38
CA LEU A 189 28.97 11.95 1.11
C LEU A 189 28.04 13.14 0.91
N TRP A 190 28.62 14.26 0.48
CA TRP A 190 27.87 15.34 -0.15
C TRP A 190 28.00 15.16 -1.66
N GLY A 191 26.91 15.35 -2.40
CA GLY A 191 26.95 15.27 -3.85
C GLY A 191 25.97 16.23 -4.49
N CYS A 192 26.21 16.51 -5.77
CA CYS A 192 25.29 17.30 -6.58
C CYS A 192 25.05 16.69 -7.96
N VAL A 193 23.86 16.95 -8.52
CA VAL A 193 23.42 16.43 -9.82
C VAL A 193 22.60 17.48 -10.55
N ALA A 194 22.80 17.56 -11.86
CA ALA A 194 22.04 18.40 -12.78
C ALA A 194 21.46 17.53 -13.91
N SER A 195 20.67 18.13 -14.81
CA SER A 195 20.12 17.41 -15.96
C SER A 195 21.21 16.87 -16.90
N ASP A 196 22.37 17.53 -16.94
CA ASP A 196 23.51 17.16 -17.82
C ASP A 196 24.46 16.15 -17.17
N GLY A 197 24.20 15.72 -15.93
CA GLY A 197 24.96 14.68 -15.25
C GLY A 197 25.33 15.02 -13.81
N THR A 198 26.29 14.27 -13.28
CA THR A 198 26.77 14.38 -11.90
C THR A 198 27.79 15.50 -11.75
N GLY A 199 27.63 16.33 -10.72
CA GLY A 199 28.66 17.27 -10.29
C GLY A 199 29.65 16.61 -9.33
N ASN A 200 30.25 17.41 -8.44
CA ASN A 200 31.23 16.91 -7.48
C ASN A 200 30.60 16.01 -6.42
N LEU A 201 31.39 15.03 -5.96
CA LEU A 201 31.06 14.13 -4.87
C LEU A 201 32.19 14.23 -3.84
N VAL A 202 31.84 14.66 -2.62
CA VAL A 202 32.80 14.99 -1.57
C VAL A 202 32.57 14.10 -0.37
N LYS A 203 33.63 13.44 0.09
CA LYS A 203 33.62 12.74 1.37
C LYS A 203 33.57 13.75 2.52
N VAL A 204 32.59 13.59 3.39
CA VAL A 204 32.45 14.39 4.59
C VAL A 204 33.20 13.68 5.72
N GLU A 205 34.17 14.38 6.31
CA GLU A 205 34.92 13.85 7.45
C GLU A 205 34.12 14.07 8.74
N GLY A 206 33.78 12.97 9.42
CA GLY A 206 33.03 13.00 10.67
C GLY A 206 31.55 13.35 10.50
N ARG A 207 30.98 14.02 11.51
CA ARG A 207 29.60 14.50 11.48
C ARG A 207 29.58 15.89 10.86
N MET A 208 28.80 16.05 9.79
CA MET A 208 28.65 17.35 9.13
C MET A 208 28.16 18.43 10.10
N ASP A 209 28.94 19.51 10.21
CA ASP A 209 28.53 20.76 10.85
C ASP A 209 28.23 21.85 9.81
N SER A 210 27.73 23.00 10.27
CA SER A 210 27.37 24.10 9.39
C SER A 210 28.56 24.73 8.67
N THR A 211 29.73 24.78 9.32
CA THR A 211 30.94 25.40 8.77
C THR A 211 31.54 24.56 7.65
N GLN A 212 31.67 23.26 7.88
CA GLN A 212 32.10 22.27 6.88
C GLN A 212 31.12 22.25 5.71
N TYR A 213 29.82 22.36 5.98
CA TYR A 213 28.82 22.44 4.92
C TYR A 213 28.99 23.67 4.03
N GLN A 214 29.16 24.85 4.63
CA GLN A 214 29.38 26.10 3.87
C GLN A 214 30.67 26.05 3.05
N GLN A 215 31.75 25.47 3.61
CA GLN A 215 33.01 25.26 2.89
C GLN A 215 32.83 24.32 1.70
N ILE A 216 32.12 23.20 1.87
CA ILE A 216 31.83 22.27 0.78
C ILE A 216 31.04 22.97 -0.32
N LEU A 217 30.02 23.75 0.03
CA LEU A 217 29.24 24.51 -0.97
C LEU A 217 30.12 25.53 -1.71
N GLY A 218 30.89 26.34 -0.98
CA GLY A 218 31.76 27.36 -1.58
C GLY A 218 32.80 26.78 -2.53
N ASN A 219 33.38 25.62 -2.17
CA ASN A 219 34.43 25.00 -2.95
C ASN A 219 33.92 24.23 -4.17
N ASN A 220 32.70 23.68 -4.14
CA ASN A 220 32.26 22.69 -5.12
C ASN A 220 31.10 23.13 -6.02
N VAL A 221 30.28 24.09 -5.59
CA VAL A 221 29.08 24.48 -6.35
C VAL A 221 29.47 25.17 -7.65
N GLU A 222 30.36 26.15 -7.62
CA GLU A 222 30.78 26.89 -8.82
C GLU A 222 31.46 25.99 -9.84
N GLU A 223 32.35 25.11 -9.38
CA GLU A 223 33.02 24.12 -10.21
C GLU A 223 32.00 23.19 -10.88
N SER A 224 31.04 22.68 -10.10
CA SER A 224 30.00 21.78 -10.60
C SER A 224 29.06 22.47 -11.60
N VAL A 225 28.67 23.72 -11.35
CA VAL A 225 27.87 24.54 -12.28
C VAL A 225 28.60 24.74 -13.61
N THR A 226 29.91 25.03 -13.55
CA THR A 226 30.76 25.23 -14.73
C THR A 226 30.91 23.94 -15.52
N LYS A 227 31.21 22.83 -14.83
CA LYS A 227 31.35 21.49 -15.43
C LYS A 227 30.07 21.03 -16.12
N SER A 228 28.91 21.27 -15.51
CA SER A 228 27.60 20.93 -16.06
C SER A 228 27.06 21.98 -17.06
N LYS A 229 27.88 22.96 -17.47
CA LYS A 229 27.54 24.01 -18.46
C LYS A 229 26.23 24.74 -18.16
N LEU A 230 25.87 24.87 -16.89
CA LEU A 230 24.64 25.53 -16.45
C LEU A 230 24.81 27.04 -16.67
N ARG A 231 24.31 27.56 -17.80
CA ARG A 231 24.46 28.98 -18.19
C ARG A 231 23.84 29.93 -17.16
N ARG A 232 24.65 30.86 -16.62
CA ARG A 232 24.41 32.20 -15.99
C ARG A 232 23.18 32.46 -15.09
N ALA A 233 22.28 31.50 -14.91
CA ALA A 233 21.14 31.52 -13.99
C ALA A 233 20.96 30.09 -13.48
N GLY A 234 21.88 29.65 -12.62
CA GLY A 234 21.76 28.38 -11.90
C GLY A 234 20.76 28.55 -10.77
N TYR A 235 19.76 27.68 -10.72
CA TYR A 235 18.82 27.62 -9.60
C TYR A 235 19.33 26.56 -8.62
N PHE A 236 19.66 26.97 -7.40
CA PHE A 236 20.09 26.04 -6.36
C PHE A 236 18.88 25.62 -5.53
N ASN A 237 18.57 24.33 -5.50
CA ASN A 237 17.51 23.77 -4.67
C ASN A 237 18.08 22.78 -3.66
N LYS A 238 17.98 23.14 -2.38
CA LYS A 238 18.27 22.23 -1.27
C LYS A 238 17.00 21.47 -0.88
N THR A 239 17.05 20.14 -0.94
CA THR A 239 15.92 19.26 -0.60
C THR A 239 15.91 18.82 0.86
N THR A 240 16.39 19.62 1.81
CA THR A 240 16.44 19.17 3.21
C THR A 240 15.05 19.24 3.86
N THR A 241 14.42 18.07 3.98
CA THR A 241 13.36 17.84 4.94
C THR A 241 13.99 17.28 6.21
N GLN A 242 14.57 18.12 7.07
CA GLN A 242 14.97 17.67 8.42
C GLN A 242 14.48 18.63 9.50
N ASN A 243 13.55 18.09 10.29
CA ASN A 243 13.25 18.54 11.64
C ASN A 243 14.51 18.35 12.49
N THR A 244 15.32 19.39 12.64
CA THR A 244 16.27 19.57 13.76
C THR A 244 16.71 21.03 13.77
N ALA A 245 15.76 21.92 13.98
CA ALA A 245 16.06 23.30 14.38
C ALA A 245 16.15 23.34 15.90
N GLN A 246 17.32 23.05 16.45
CA GLN A 246 17.72 23.63 17.72
C GLN A 246 18.96 24.48 17.47
N ASN A 247 18.69 25.79 17.47
CA ASN A 247 19.57 26.88 17.89
C ASN A 247 21.00 26.90 17.35
N LEU A 248 21.19 27.63 16.24
CA LEU A 248 22.39 28.45 16.03
C LEU A 248 21.96 29.82 15.45
N PRO A 249 22.41 30.95 16.02
CA PRO A 249 22.07 32.29 15.55
C PRO A 249 23.01 32.67 14.40
N GLY A 250 22.45 33.26 13.34
CA GLY A 250 23.23 33.78 12.21
C GLY A 250 22.69 33.32 10.87
N HIS A 251 21.76 34.11 10.33
CA HIS A 251 21.36 34.23 8.93
C HIS A 251 20.98 32.96 8.13
N LEU A 252 19.69 32.95 7.73
CA LEU A 252 19.07 32.21 6.61
C LEU A 252 18.87 30.69 6.79
N CYS A 253 18.06 30.33 7.79
CA CYS A 253 17.35 29.04 7.84
C CYS A 253 15.85 29.25 8.03
N ARG A 254 15.12 29.66 6.99
CA ARG A 254 13.64 29.52 6.92
C ARG A 254 13.18 29.27 5.48
N GLY A 255 12.43 28.18 5.30
CA GLY A 255 11.74 27.84 4.06
C GLY A 255 12.66 27.21 3.01
N THR A 256 12.09 26.39 2.14
CA THR A 256 12.68 26.01 0.85
C THR A 256 13.17 27.28 0.15
N SER A 257 14.43 27.64 0.34
CA SER A 257 15.07 28.74 -0.34
C SER A 257 15.68 28.17 -1.60
N THR A 258 15.01 28.39 -2.73
CA THR A 258 15.70 28.46 -4.01
C THR A 258 16.66 29.64 -3.90
N MET A 259 17.96 29.40 -3.79
CA MET A 259 18.94 30.48 -3.89
C MET A 259 19.18 30.78 -5.36
N PHE A 260 19.05 32.06 -5.71
CA PHE A 260 19.47 32.59 -7.00
C PHE A 260 20.92 33.02 -6.87
N TRP A 261 21.80 32.44 -7.68
CA TRP A 261 23.18 32.89 -7.76
C TRP A 261 23.28 33.93 -8.89
N ASN A 262 23.37 35.21 -8.53
CA ASN A 262 23.66 36.29 -9.48
C ASN A 262 25.17 36.50 -9.50
N GLY A 263 25.84 36.06 -10.57
CA GLY A 263 27.28 36.28 -10.73
C GLY A 263 27.63 37.78 -10.75
N HIS A 264 28.74 38.15 -10.11
CA HIS A 264 29.26 39.52 -10.11
C HIS A 264 29.50 40.05 -11.54
N PRO A 265 29.24 41.35 -11.81
CA PRO A 265 29.59 41.96 -13.09
C PRO A 265 31.12 42.03 -13.21
N SER A 266 31.63 41.57 -14.36
CA SER A 266 33.04 41.70 -14.76
C SER A 266 33.44 43.18 -14.76
N PRO A 267 34.68 43.54 -14.37
CA PRO A 267 35.16 44.91 -14.52
C PRO A 267 35.19 45.23 -16.01
N GLN A 268 34.50 46.29 -16.41
CA GLN A 268 34.67 46.87 -17.74
C GLN A 268 36.09 47.46 -17.79
N THR A 269 36.86 47.03 -18.78
CA THR A 269 38.11 47.68 -19.21
C THR A 269 37.86 49.10 -19.67
#